data_AF-A0A661AT18-F1
#
_entry.id   AF-A0A661AT18-F1
#
_cell.length_a   1.000
_cell.length_b   1.000
_cell.length_c   1.000
_cell.angle_alpha   90.00
_cell.angle_beta   90.00
_cell.angle_gamma   90.00
#
_symmetry.space_group_name_H-M   'P 1'
#
loop_
_entity.id
_entity.type
_entity.pdbx_description
1 polymer ?
#
loop_
_entity_poly.entity_id
_entity_poly.type
_entity_poly.pdbx_seq_one_letter_code
_entity_poly.pdbx_strand_id
1 'polypeptide(L)'
;GFLVLPQEHKIVKSRTMPIKYVLRLAASACMQCRSCTDICPRYLLGHPIEPHKIMRAAAMPISLPAEVFKNALLCSECGICEQFACPMGLSPRRINRELKMQFARENIRYQWNGEEVLSREVRDFRRIPSRRLAERLGIIKYIDIHPEFFAKIEPPETLIIPLKQHAGAPAEPVVKVGQKVSADEIIAKVSEGKIGANIHSPVNGKVIEIDDRISISL
;
A
#
# COMPACT_ATOMS: atom_id res chain seq x y z
N GLY A 1 3.45 5.74 -14.38
CA GLY A 1 3.22 7.20 -14.50
C GLY A 1 3.14 7.83 -13.13
N PHE A 2 3.57 9.09 -13.00
CA PHE A 2 3.48 9.86 -11.77
C PHE A 2 2.48 11.00 -11.94
N LEU A 3 1.64 11.25 -10.93
CA LEU A 3 0.82 12.46 -10.85
C LEU A 3 1.46 13.40 -9.83
N VAL A 4 1.93 14.56 -10.30
CA VAL A 4 2.50 15.60 -9.45
C VAL A 4 1.42 16.63 -9.15
N LEU A 5 1.15 16.86 -7.87
CA LEU A 5 0.08 17.74 -7.39
C LEU A 5 0.67 18.89 -6.56
N PRO A 6 0.10 20.11 -6.62
CA PRO A 6 0.51 21.22 -5.76
C PRO A 6 0.44 20.88 -4.27
N GLN A 7 1.27 21.51 -3.43
CA GLN A 7 1.28 21.25 -1.98
C GLN A 7 -0.07 21.56 -1.33
N GLU A 8 -0.80 22.50 -1.91
CA GLU A 8 -2.08 23.02 -1.44
C GLU A 8 -3.24 22.07 -1.77
N HIS A 9 -3.00 21.09 -2.66
CA HIS A 9 -4.00 20.15 -3.12
C HIS A 9 -4.54 19.32 -1.95
N LYS A 10 -5.85 19.08 -1.93
CA LYS A 10 -6.55 18.38 -0.83
C LYS A 10 -5.91 17.05 -0.44
N ILE A 11 -5.54 16.23 -1.43
CA ILE A 11 -4.85 14.94 -1.22
C ILE A 11 -3.52 15.14 -0.49
N VAL A 12 -2.74 16.17 -0.88
CA VAL A 12 -1.43 16.44 -0.30
C VAL A 12 -1.61 16.89 1.15
N LYS A 13 -2.44 17.90 1.40
CA LYS A 13 -2.79 18.37 2.76
C LYS A 13 -3.25 17.23 3.68
N SER A 14 -4.14 16.36 3.18
CA SER A 14 -4.64 15.21 3.94
C SER A 14 -3.53 14.19 4.26
N ARG A 15 -2.59 13.96 3.33
CA ARG A 15 -1.49 13.01 3.51
C ARG A 15 -0.39 13.54 4.44
N THR A 16 -0.08 14.82 4.38
CA THR A 16 1.03 15.44 5.14
C THR A 16 0.64 15.87 6.56
N MET A 17 -0.66 16.04 6.83
CA MET A 17 -1.18 16.40 8.16
C MET A 17 -0.59 15.51 9.28
N PRO A 18 -0.09 16.02 10.41
CA PRO A 18 0.51 15.18 11.46
C PRO A 18 -0.46 14.16 12.07
N ILE A 19 0.01 12.95 12.38
CA ILE A 19 -0.84 11.86 12.92
C ILE A 19 -1.53 12.24 14.24
N LYS A 20 -0.85 12.99 15.12
CA LYS A 20 -1.43 13.52 16.36
C LYS A 20 -2.65 14.41 16.12
N TYR A 21 -2.69 15.13 14.99
CA TYR A 21 -3.84 15.96 14.63
C TYR A 21 -4.96 15.11 14.03
N VAL A 22 -4.63 14.12 13.20
CA VAL A 22 -5.62 13.14 12.69
C VAL A 22 -6.35 12.42 13.82
N LEU A 23 -5.63 11.98 14.85
CA LEU A 23 -6.22 11.30 16.02
C LEU A 23 -7.16 12.25 16.79
N ARG A 24 -6.75 13.51 17.01
CA ARG A 24 -7.60 14.53 17.66
C ARG A 24 -8.88 14.83 16.88
N LEU A 25 -8.78 14.95 15.55
CA LEU A 25 -9.95 15.13 14.69
C LEU A 25 -10.88 13.92 14.76
N ALA A 26 -10.34 12.71 14.74
CA ALA A 26 -11.13 11.50 14.85
C ALA A 26 -11.88 11.42 16.19
N ALA A 27 -11.22 11.81 17.29
CA ALA A 27 -11.84 11.82 18.61
C ALA A 27 -12.96 12.86 18.77
N SER A 28 -12.81 14.02 18.12
CA SER A 28 -13.74 15.15 18.28
C SER A 28 -14.87 15.20 17.24
N ALA A 29 -14.64 14.75 16.01
CA ALA A 29 -15.56 14.97 14.90
C ALA A 29 -16.16 13.68 14.30
N CYS A 30 -15.78 12.48 14.77
CA CYS A 30 -16.32 11.24 14.21
C CYS A 30 -17.80 11.05 14.60
N MET A 31 -18.68 11.07 13.60
CA MET A 31 -20.13 10.84 13.77
C MET A 31 -20.54 9.35 13.82
N GLN A 32 -19.57 8.42 13.86
CA GLN A 32 -19.78 6.98 14.03
C GLN A 32 -20.73 6.28 13.03
N CYS A 33 -20.92 6.86 11.84
CA CYS A 33 -21.88 6.44 10.81
C CYS A 33 -21.59 5.14 10.04
N ARG A 34 -20.54 4.39 10.40
CA ARG A 34 -20.09 3.14 9.75
C ARG A 34 -19.67 3.21 8.26
N SER A 35 -19.88 4.32 7.54
CA SER A 35 -19.61 4.41 6.09
C SER A 35 -18.21 3.97 5.65
N CYS A 36 -17.17 4.18 6.48
CA CYS A 36 -15.82 3.72 6.19
C CYS A 36 -15.64 2.20 6.13
N THR A 37 -16.54 1.44 6.76
CA THR A 37 -16.57 -0.03 6.70
C THR A 37 -17.39 -0.53 5.52
N ASP A 38 -18.55 0.07 5.27
CA ASP A 38 -19.47 -0.41 4.23
C ASP A 38 -18.91 -0.27 2.81
N ILE A 39 -17.89 0.57 2.63
CA ILE A 39 -17.17 0.74 1.36
C ILE A 39 -15.76 0.13 1.38
N CYS A 40 -15.32 -0.43 2.51
CA CYS A 40 -13.95 -0.94 2.65
C CYS A 40 -13.77 -2.18 1.76
N PRO A 41 -12.84 -2.19 0.79
CA PRO A 41 -12.68 -3.33 -0.11
C PRO A 41 -12.35 -4.62 0.65
N ARG A 42 -11.56 -4.53 1.73
CA ARG A 42 -11.19 -5.70 2.54
C ARG A 42 -12.40 -6.26 3.30
N TYR A 43 -13.24 -5.40 3.87
CA TYR A 43 -14.49 -5.83 4.51
C TYR A 43 -15.46 -6.48 3.52
N LEU A 44 -15.61 -5.88 2.33
CA LEU A 44 -16.46 -6.40 1.25
C LEU A 44 -15.93 -7.72 0.67
N LEU A 45 -14.62 -7.95 0.74
CA LEU A 45 -14.01 -9.22 0.37
C LEU A 45 -14.21 -10.31 1.43
N GLY A 46 -14.77 -10.00 2.61
CA GLY A 46 -15.05 -10.98 3.66
C GLY A 46 -14.16 -10.85 4.92
N HIS A 47 -13.08 -10.05 4.86
CA HIS A 47 -12.19 -9.90 6.00
C HIS A 47 -12.89 -9.18 7.19
N PRO A 48 -12.53 -9.50 8.45
CA PRO A 48 -13.17 -8.95 9.66
C PRO A 48 -12.77 -7.50 9.98
N ILE A 49 -12.19 -6.78 9.03
CA ILE A 49 -11.81 -5.39 9.24
C ILE A 49 -13.02 -4.47 9.26
N GLU A 50 -13.20 -3.75 10.36
CA GLU A 50 -14.28 -2.80 10.55
C GLU A 50 -13.72 -1.42 10.92
N PRO A 51 -13.29 -0.61 9.92
CA PRO A 51 -12.68 0.69 10.19
C PRO A 51 -13.48 1.59 11.14
N HIS A 52 -14.81 1.52 11.14
CA HIS A 52 -15.64 2.33 12.05
C HIS A 52 -15.48 1.95 13.52
N LYS A 53 -15.31 0.66 13.85
CA LYS A 53 -15.04 0.22 15.23
C LYS A 53 -13.65 0.64 15.67
N ILE A 54 -12.68 0.56 14.77
CA ILE A 54 -11.30 1.03 15.01
C ILE A 54 -11.29 2.55 15.25
N MET A 55 -12.03 3.33 14.45
CA MET A 55 -12.19 4.78 14.64
C MET A 55 -12.82 5.12 15.99
N ARG A 56 -13.88 4.39 16.40
CA ARG A 56 -14.54 4.58 17.70
C ARG A 56 -13.59 4.26 18.86
N ALA A 57 -12.87 3.16 18.78
CA ALA A 57 -11.93 2.73 19.81
C ALA A 57 -10.72 3.69 19.90
N ALA A 58 -10.26 4.24 18.78
CA ALA A 58 -9.17 5.22 18.73
C ALA A 58 -9.56 6.62 19.22
N ALA A 59 -10.85 6.91 19.45
CA ALA A 59 -11.33 8.19 19.97
C ALA A 59 -11.17 8.33 21.49
N MET A 60 -10.97 7.22 22.21
CA MET A 60 -10.65 7.19 23.64
C MET A 60 -9.15 7.05 23.84
N PRO A 61 -8.59 7.34 25.05
CA PRO A 61 -7.20 7.02 25.35
C PRO A 61 -6.93 5.55 24.98
N ILE A 62 -5.94 5.32 24.13
CA ILE A 62 -5.63 3.98 23.60
C ILE A 62 -5.07 3.14 24.75
N SER A 63 -5.95 2.50 25.52
CA SER A 63 -5.58 1.34 26.34
C SER A 63 -5.73 0.11 25.45
N LEU A 64 -4.62 -0.35 24.85
CA LEU A 64 -4.55 -1.70 24.26
C LEU A 64 -4.85 -2.72 25.38
N PRO A 65 -5.60 -3.83 25.14
CA PRO A 65 -5.79 -4.52 23.86
C PRO A 65 -7.26 -4.81 23.54
N ALA A 66 -7.84 -4.12 22.55
CA ALA A 66 -9.06 -4.62 21.91
C ALA A 66 -8.67 -5.47 20.69
N GLU A 67 -9.19 -6.70 20.59
CA GLU A 67 -9.09 -7.55 19.39
C GLU A 67 -9.45 -6.77 18.10
N VAL A 68 -10.36 -5.81 18.24
CA VAL A 68 -10.75 -4.84 17.21
C VAL A 68 -9.55 -4.12 16.57
N PHE A 69 -8.51 -3.77 17.34
CA PHE A 69 -7.34 -3.10 16.80
C PHE A 69 -6.44 -4.03 15.97
N LYS A 70 -6.37 -5.34 16.30
CA LYS A 70 -5.59 -6.29 15.48
C LYS A 70 -6.13 -6.39 14.06
N ASN A 71 -7.43 -6.18 13.87
CA ASN A 71 -8.03 -6.13 12.53
C ASN A 71 -7.50 -4.95 11.68
N ALA A 72 -6.83 -3.94 12.26
CA ALA A 72 -6.13 -2.92 11.50
C ALA A 72 -5.01 -3.49 10.62
N LEU A 73 -4.39 -4.61 11.04
CA LEU A 73 -3.35 -5.31 10.29
C LEU A 73 -3.82 -5.78 8.91
N LEU A 74 -5.12 -6.02 8.75
CA LEU A 74 -5.75 -6.44 7.48
C LEU A 74 -5.98 -5.29 6.50
N CYS A 75 -5.77 -4.03 6.90
CA CYS A 75 -6.02 -2.88 6.05
C CYS A 75 -5.09 -2.89 4.83
N SER A 76 -5.60 -2.66 3.61
CA SER A 76 -4.75 -2.54 2.41
C SER A 76 -4.24 -1.12 2.15
N GLU A 77 -4.57 -0.17 3.03
CA GLU A 77 -4.20 1.24 2.90
C GLU A 77 -4.67 1.90 1.58
N CYS A 78 -5.76 1.40 0.97
CA CYS A 78 -6.31 1.93 -0.28
C CYS A 78 -6.85 3.38 -0.21
N GLY A 79 -7.23 3.85 0.98
CA GLY A 79 -7.65 5.24 1.20
C GLY A 79 -9.10 5.58 0.84
N ILE A 80 -9.90 4.62 0.36
CA ILE A 80 -11.31 4.85 0.04
C ILE A 80 -12.08 5.41 1.25
N CYS A 81 -11.81 4.88 2.45
CA CYS A 81 -12.47 5.32 3.68
C CYS A 81 -12.22 6.80 4.02
N GLU A 82 -11.06 7.35 3.66
CA GLU A 82 -10.71 8.75 3.92
C GLU A 82 -11.06 9.68 2.75
N GLN A 83 -10.84 9.23 1.51
CA GLN A 83 -10.98 10.08 0.33
C GLN A 83 -12.43 10.13 -0.20
N PHE A 84 -13.17 9.05 -0.03
CA PHE A 84 -14.51 8.89 -0.58
C PHE A 84 -15.60 8.73 0.48
N ALA A 85 -15.37 7.89 1.49
CA ALA A 85 -16.42 7.44 2.39
C ALA A 85 -16.76 8.43 3.51
N CYS A 86 -15.74 9.02 4.16
CA CYS A 86 -15.96 9.75 5.39
C CYS A 86 -16.66 11.10 5.11
N PRO A 87 -17.88 11.34 5.63
CA PRO A 87 -18.56 12.62 5.46
C PRO A 87 -17.86 13.74 6.24
N MET A 88 -17.18 13.39 7.34
CA MET A 88 -16.46 14.32 8.21
C MET A 88 -15.02 14.61 7.74
N GLY A 89 -14.59 14.05 6.60
CA GLY A 89 -13.23 14.24 6.07
C GLY A 89 -12.11 13.65 6.95
N LEU A 90 -12.45 12.70 7.83
CA LEU A 90 -11.49 12.02 8.70
C LEU A 90 -10.69 10.97 7.93
N SER A 91 -9.60 10.49 8.55
CA SER A 91 -8.71 9.51 7.92
C SER A 91 -8.63 8.16 8.66
N PRO A 92 -9.63 7.27 8.49
CA PRO A 92 -9.54 5.91 9.01
C PRO A 92 -8.33 5.14 8.46
N ARG A 93 -7.93 5.38 7.21
CA ARG A 93 -6.74 4.76 6.62
C ARG A 93 -5.50 5.05 7.45
N ARG A 94 -5.29 6.32 7.80
CA ARG A 94 -4.07 6.74 8.50
C ARG A 94 -4.02 6.27 9.94
N ILE A 95 -5.18 6.18 10.61
CA ILE A 95 -5.27 5.56 11.93
C ILE A 95 -4.93 4.07 11.85
N ASN A 96 -5.47 3.34 10.87
CA ASN A 96 -5.12 1.93 10.65
C ASN A 96 -3.61 1.75 10.37
N ARG A 97 -3.01 2.64 9.56
CA ARG A 97 -1.57 2.62 9.27
C ARG A 97 -0.73 2.86 10.53
N GLU A 98 -1.14 3.80 11.38
CA GLU A 98 -0.46 4.05 12.66
C GLU A 98 -0.53 2.82 13.58
N LEU A 99 -1.71 2.22 13.74
CA LEU A 99 -1.88 0.99 14.53
C LEU A 99 -1.04 -0.15 13.98
N LYS A 100 -1.01 -0.34 12.65
CA LYS A 100 -0.12 -1.31 12.01
C LYS A 100 1.35 -1.09 12.33
N MET A 101 1.81 0.16 12.32
CA MET A 101 3.19 0.50 12.66
C MET A 101 3.49 0.20 14.12
N GLN A 102 2.55 0.49 15.03
CA GLN A 102 2.69 0.16 16.45
C GLN A 102 2.76 -1.37 16.67
N PHE A 103 1.82 -2.13 16.12
CA PHE A 103 1.85 -3.60 16.19
C PHE A 103 3.11 -4.19 15.55
N ALA A 104 3.61 -3.62 14.45
CA ALA A 104 4.85 -4.06 13.84
C ALA A 104 6.06 -3.86 14.75
N ARG A 105 6.13 -2.75 15.51
CA ARG A 105 7.19 -2.50 16.51
C ARG A 105 7.13 -3.49 17.67
N GLU A 106 5.91 -3.89 18.06
CA GLU A 106 5.67 -4.90 19.09
C GLU A 106 5.77 -6.34 18.56
N ASN A 107 6.15 -6.53 17.29
CA ASN A 107 6.20 -7.83 16.60
C ASN A 107 4.87 -8.60 16.60
N ILE A 108 3.75 -7.89 16.76
CA ILE A 108 2.41 -8.48 16.70
C ILE A 108 2.02 -8.69 15.24
N ARG A 109 1.73 -9.95 14.89
CA ARG A 109 1.27 -10.35 13.57
C ARG A 109 -0.20 -10.77 13.63
N TYR A 110 -0.89 -10.58 12.52
CA TYR A 110 -2.24 -11.09 12.38
C TYR A 110 -2.20 -12.61 12.25
N GLN A 111 -2.97 -13.30 13.08
CA GLN A 111 -3.08 -14.76 13.04
C GLN A 111 -4.36 -15.11 12.29
N TRP A 112 -4.21 -15.80 11.14
CA TRP A 112 -5.36 -16.32 10.42
C TRP A 112 -5.81 -17.64 11.05
N ASN A 113 -7.12 -17.78 11.25
CA ASN A 113 -7.72 -18.98 11.82
C ASN A 113 -7.97 -20.09 10.77
N GLY A 114 -7.65 -19.85 9.50
CA GLY A 114 -7.82 -20.82 8.42
C GLY A 114 -9.23 -20.87 7.83
N GLU A 115 -10.14 -20.00 8.28
CA GLU A 115 -11.49 -19.92 7.72
C GLU A 115 -11.44 -19.53 6.23
N GLU A 116 -12.50 -19.83 5.50
CA GLU A 116 -12.64 -19.36 4.12
C GLU A 116 -13.09 -17.90 4.09
N VAL A 117 -12.42 -17.07 3.28
CA VAL A 117 -12.82 -15.67 3.10
C VAL A 117 -13.78 -15.57 1.92
N LEU A 118 -15.08 -15.56 2.21
CA LEU A 118 -16.11 -15.37 1.20
C LEU A 118 -16.43 -13.88 1.00
N SER A 119 -16.48 -13.46 -0.27
CA SER A 119 -16.90 -12.10 -0.62
C SER A 119 -18.36 -11.87 -0.22
N ARG A 120 -18.65 -10.69 0.33
CA ARG A 120 -20.02 -10.33 0.72
C ARG A 120 -20.84 -9.98 -0.52
N GLU A 121 -22.09 -10.44 -0.58
CA GLU A 121 -23.01 -10.21 -1.71
C GLU A 121 -23.14 -8.74 -2.09
N VAL A 122 -23.17 -7.85 -1.10
CA VAL A 122 -23.30 -6.39 -1.31
C VAL A 122 -22.09 -5.75 -2.00
N ARG A 123 -20.98 -6.47 -2.19
CA ARG A 123 -19.73 -5.94 -2.76
C ARG A 123 -19.95 -5.29 -4.11
N ASP A 124 -20.75 -5.89 -4.98
CA ASP A 124 -20.95 -5.40 -6.35
C ASP A 124 -21.77 -4.10 -6.38
N PHE A 125 -22.68 -3.93 -5.43
CA PHE A 125 -23.46 -2.70 -5.24
C PHE A 125 -22.71 -1.59 -4.49
N ARG A 126 -21.53 -1.89 -3.91
CA ARG A 126 -20.70 -0.97 -3.13
C ARG A 126 -19.41 -0.57 -3.85
N ARG A 127 -19.26 -0.92 -5.12
CA ARG A 127 -18.12 -0.47 -5.94
C ARG A 127 -18.22 1.05 -6.16
N ILE A 128 -17.06 1.71 -6.23
CA ILE A 128 -16.99 3.15 -6.51
C ILE A 128 -16.66 3.34 -7.99
N PRO A 129 -17.47 4.10 -8.74
CA PRO A 129 -17.10 4.49 -10.10
C PRO A 129 -15.81 5.32 -10.11
N SER A 130 -14.80 4.88 -10.86
CA SER A 130 -13.47 5.53 -10.91
C SER A 130 -13.56 7.01 -11.27
N ARG A 131 -14.48 7.39 -12.17
CA ARG A 131 -14.71 8.78 -12.57
C ARG A 131 -15.19 9.66 -11.41
N ARG A 132 -16.19 9.19 -10.64
CA ARG A 132 -16.67 9.90 -9.44
C ARG A 132 -15.58 10.02 -8.37
N LEU A 133 -14.75 8.99 -8.22
CA LEU A 133 -13.60 9.07 -7.32
C LEU A 133 -12.61 10.15 -7.79
N ALA A 134 -12.28 10.19 -9.08
CA ALA A 134 -11.37 11.18 -9.64
C ALA A 134 -11.88 12.62 -9.52
N GLU A 135 -13.18 12.85 -9.75
CA GLU A 135 -13.84 14.15 -9.50
C GLU A 135 -13.71 14.57 -8.03
N ARG A 136 -14.08 13.69 -7.10
CA ARG A 136 -13.99 13.97 -5.66
C ARG A 136 -12.57 14.24 -5.18
N LEU A 137 -11.60 13.60 -5.83
CA LEU A 137 -10.17 13.77 -5.59
C LEU A 137 -9.60 15.03 -6.25
N GLY A 138 -10.30 15.69 -7.17
CA GLY A 138 -9.80 16.86 -7.90
C GLY A 138 -8.80 16.51 -9.02
N ILE A 139 -8.79 15.25 -9.47
CA ILE A 139 -7.85 14.74 -10.48
C ILE A 139 -8.55 14.31 -11.78
N ILE A 140 -9.81 14.72 -11.99
CA ILE A 140 -10.59 14.30 -13.15
C ILE A 140 -9.91 14.62 -14.49
N LYS A 141 -9.20 15.75 -14.58
CA LYS A 141 -8.43 16.15 -15.77
C LYS A 141 -7.31 15.19 -16.16
N TYR A 142 -6.95 14.25 -15.29
CA TYR A 142 -5.91 13.26 -15.54
C TYR A 142 -6.46 11.85 -15.84
N ILE A 143 -7.77 11.59 -15.71
CA ILE A 143 -8.31 10.23 -15.78
C ILE A 143 -8.23 9.63 -17.19
N ASP A 144 -8.35 10.47 -18.22
CA ASP A 144 -8.37 10.08 -19.63
C ASP A 144 -7.00 10.36 -20.31
N ILE A 145 -5.94 10.59 -19.52
CA ILE A 145 -4.58 10.70 -20.06
C ILE A 145 -4.08 9.29 -20.32
N HIS A 146 -4.07 8.93 -21.60
CA HIS A 146 -3.47 7.70 -22.09
C HIS A 146 -2.10 8.06 -22.67
N PRO A 147 -0.99 7.86 -21.94
CA PRO A 147 0.33 8.07 -22.50
C PRO A 147 0.51 7.16 -23.71
N GLU A 148 1.15 7.69 -24.75
CA GLU A 148 1.48 6.89 -25.93
C GLU A 148 2.30 5.66 -25.53
N PHE A 149 2.00 4.54 -26.19
CA PHE A 149 2.77 3.33 -26.01
C PHE A 149 4.11 3.48 -26.73
N PHE A 150 5.19 3.57 -25.97
CA PHE A 150 6.54 3.51 -26.51
C PHE A 150 6.97 2.04 -26.61
N ALA A 151 6.95 1.49 -27.82
CA ALA A 151 7.28 0.09 -28.06
C ALA A 151 8.76 -0.24 -27.79
N LYS A 152 9.64 0.76 -27.85
CA LYS A 152 11.08 0.59 -27.65
C LYS A 152 11.62 1.75 -26.85
N ILE A 153 12.28 1.44 -25.74
CA ILE A 153 13.07 2.38 -24.94
C ILE A 153 14.52 2.01 -25.20
N GLU A 154 15.36 2.99 -25.55
CA GLU A 154 16.80 2.75 -25.62
C GLU A 154 17.30 2.37 -24.22
N PRO A 155 18.01 1.25 -24.09
CA PRO A 155 18.46 0.79 -22.80
C PRO A 155 19.46 1.82 -22.23
N PRO A 156 19.37 2.18 -20.94
CA PRO A 156 20.28 3.16 -20.34
C PRO A 156 21.72 2.63 -20.36
N GLU A 157 22.75 3.45 -20.12
CA GLU A 157 24.13 2.90 -20.00
C GLU A 157 24.28 1.97 -18.78
N THR A 158 23.50 2.21 -17.74
CA THR A 158 23.49 1.42 -16.51
C THR A 158 22.07 1.16 -16.05
N LEU A 159 21.80 -0.09 -15.70
CA LEU A 159 20.56 -0.55 -15.12
C LEU A 159 20.75 -0.82 -13.62
N ILE A 160 19.86 -0.28 -12.79
CA ILE A 160 19.86 -0.48 -11.34
C ILE A 160 18.64 -1.31 -10.94
N ILE A 161 18.89 -2.43 -10.28
CA ILE A 161 17.85 -3.39 -9.89
C ILE A 161 17.85 -3.54 -8.36
N PRO A 162 16.87 -2.97 -7.64
CA PRO A 162 16.77 -3.11 -6.19
C PRO A 162 16.55 -4.57 -5.79
N LEU A 163 17.18 -5.04 -4.70
CA LEU A 163 16.99 -6.39 -4.18
C LEU A 163 15.67 -6.57 -3.41
N LYS A 164 15.05 -5.48 -2.98
CA LYS A 164 13.75 -5.44 -2.27
C LYS A 164 12.71 -4.70 -3.10
N GLN A 165 11.95 -5.44 -3.91
CA GLN A 165 10.92 -4.89 -4.81
C GLN A 165 9.48 -5.15 -4.36
N HIS A 166 9.30 -6.03 -3.37
CA HIS A 166 7.99 -6.53 -2.96
C HIS A 166 7.86 -6.63 -1.42
N ALA A 167 6.65 -6.97 -0.96
CA ALA A 167 6.33 -7.12 0.47
C ALA A 167 7.16 -8.22 1.17
N GLY A 168 7.47 -9.31 0.47
CA GLY A 168 8.29 -10.44 0.92
C GLY A 168 9.77 -10.10 1.17
N ALA A 169 10.60 -11.05 1.64
CA ALA A 169 12.00 -10.80 1.99
C ALA A 169 12.85 -10.29 0.81
N PRO A 170 13.89 -9.45 1.02
CA PRO A 170 14.82 -9.09 -0.05
C PRO A 170 15.45 -10.34 -0.69
N ALA A 171 15.67 -10.30 -2.00
CA ALA A 171 16.44 -11.33 -2.69
C ALA A 171 17.94 -11.16 -2.39
N GLU A 172 18.65 -12.26 -2.26
CA GLU A 172 20.10 -12.31 -2.05
C GLU A 172 20.80 -12.48 -3.40
N PRO A 173 21.80 -11.66 -3.73
CA PRO A 173 22.49 -11.71 -5.01
C PRO A 173 23.21 -13.06 -5.19
N VAL A 174 23.09 -13.66 -6.37
CA VAL A 174 23.78 -14.91 -6.73
C VAL A 174 24.91 -14.70 -7.75
N VAL A 175 25.17 -13.43 -8.09
CA VAL A 175 26.21 -12.99 -9.02
C VAL A 175 27.30 -12.21 -8.28
N LYS A 176 28.44 -11.99 -8.93
CA LYS A 176 29.58 -11.23 -8.38
C LYS A 176 29.85 -9.96 -9.19
N VAL A 177 30.42 -8.94 -8.55
CA VAL A 177 30.95 -7.78 -9.26
C VAL A 177 31.96 -8.23 -10.31
N GLY A 178 31.80 -7.73 -11.54
CA GLY A 178 32.60 -8.09 -12.70
C GLY A 178 32.02 -9.23 -13.56
N GLN A 179 31.01 -9.95 -13.07
CA GLN A 179 30.36 -11.05 -13.81
C GLN A 179 29.56 -10.52 -15.00
N LYS A 180 29.69 -11.17 -16.16
CA LYS A 180 28.78 -10.97 -17.29
C LYS A 180 27.51 -11.75 -17.05
N VAL A 181 26.37 -11.12 -17.29
CA VAL A 181 25.04 -11.72 -17.15
C VAL A 181 24.28 -11.61 -18.46
N SER A 182 23.43 -12.60 -18.74
CA SER A 182 22.55 -12.62 -19.90
C SER A 182 21.13 -12.19 -19.52
N ALA A 183 20.35 -11.72 -20.49
CA ALA A 183 18.92 -11.54 -20.31
C ALA A 183 18.27 -12.85 -19.82
N ASP A 184 17.30 -12.72 -18.91
CA ASP A 184 16.59 -13.79 -18.21
C ASP A 184 17.42 -14.63 -17.23
N GLU A 185 18.72 -14.32 -17.05
CA GLU A 185 19.56 -14.97 -16.04
C GLU A 185 19.14 -14.57 -14.62
N ILE A 186 19.05 -15.54 -13.71
CA ILE A 186 18.78 -15.26 -12.29
C ILE A 186 19.99 -14.56 -11.68
N ILE A 187 19.79 -13.32 -11.22
CA ILE A 187 20.82 -12.51 -10.57
C ILE A 187 20.65 -12.40 -9.05
N ALA A 188 19.46 -12.68 -8.52
CA ALA A 188 19.23 -12.80 -7.08
C ALA A 188 18.13 -13.82 -6.75
N LYS A 189 18.25 -14.51 -5.61
CA LYS A 189 17.31 -15.52 -5.13
C LYS A 189 16.75 -15.19 -3.75
N VAL A 190 15.49 -15.53 -3.51
CA VAL A 190 14.91 -15.41 -2.17
C VAL A 190 15.28 -16.64 -1.34
N SER A 191 15.63 -16.43 -0.07
CA SER A 191 15.95 -17.56 0.83
C SER A 191 14.76 -18.50 0.95
N GLU A 192 15.04 -19.80 1.01
CA GLU A 192 14.00 -20.84 1.10
C GLU A 192 13.07 -20.63 2.32
N GLY A 193 11.78 -20.91 2.12
CA GLY A 193 10.75 -20.71 3.16
C GLY A 193 10.33 -19.26 3.40
N LYS A 194 10.94 -18.28 2.72
CA LYS A 194 10.48 -16.88 2.76
C LYS A 194 9.59 -16.57 1.56
N ILE A 195 8.56 -15.77 1.80
CA ILE A 195 7.74 -15.20 0.71
C ILE A 195 8.61 -14.19 -0.05
N GLY A 196 8.69 -14.32 -1.37
CA GLY A 196 9.34 -13.38 -2.27
C GLY A 196 9.43 -13.89 -3.71
N ALA A 197 10.16 -13.19 -4.58
CA ALA A 197 10.41 -13.56 -5.96
C ALA A 197 11.89 -13.45 -6.30
N ASN A 198 12.39 -14.42 -7.08
CA ASN A 198 13.73 -14.32 -7.66
C ASN A 198 13.79 -13.17 -8.67
N ILE A 199 14.98 -12.61 -8.83
CA ILE A 199 15.23 -11.48 -9.73
C ILE A 199 16.05 -11.99 -10.91
N HIS A 200 15.57 -11.66 -12.11
CA HIS A 200 16.24 -11.96 -13.38
C HIS A 200 16.80 -10.68 -14.00
N SER A 201 17.91 -10.79 -14.73
CA SER A 201 18.43 -9.67 -15.51
C SER A 201 17.52 -9.43 -16.72
N PRO A 202 17.00 -8.22 -16.96
CA PRO A 202 16.21 -7.95 -18.16
C PRO A 202 17.09 -7.70 -19.41
N VAL A 203 18.41 -7.67 -19.24
CA VAL A 203 19.37 -7.28 -20.28
C VAL A 203 20.66 -8.11 -20.20
N ASN A 204 21.42 -8.13 -21.30
CA ASN A 204 22.80 -8.59 -21.28
C ASN A 204 23.69 -7.48 -20.74
N GLY A 205 24.69 -7.80 -19.92
CA GLY A 205 25.59 -6.78 -19.40
C GLY A 205 26.64 -7.32 -18.44
N LYS A 206 27.27 -6.41 -17.70
CA LYS A 206 28.27 -6.71 -16.68
C LYS A 206 27.87 -6.10 -15.34
N VAL A 207 27.86 -6.91 -14.29
CA VAL A 207 27.61 -6.43 -12.93
C VAL A 207 28.76 -5.52 -12.50
N ILE A 208 28.46 -4.28 -12.12
CA ILE A 208 29.46 -3.30 -11.70
C ILE A 208 29.41 -3.02 -10.20
N GLU A 209 28.28 -3.24 -9.54
CA GLU A 209 28.08 -2.96 -8.12
C GLU A 209 27.01 -3.88 -7.53
N ILE A 210 27.20 -4.29 -6.27
CA ILE A 210 26.22 -5.05 -5.48
C ILE A 210 26.19 -4.46 -4.07
N ASP A 211 25.04 -3.93 -3.66
CA ASP A 211 24.72 -3.47 -2.30
C ASP A 211 23.25 -3.84 -1.97
N ASP A 212 22.38 -2.88 -1.62
CA ASP A 212 20.91 -3.07 -1.54
C ASP A 212 20.23 -3.21 -2.92
N ARG A 213 21.04 -3.15 -3.98
CA ARG A 213 20.71 -3.19 -5.40
C ARG A 213 21.87 -3.79 -6.20
N ILE A 214 21.54 -4.29 -7.39
CA ILE A 214 22.52 -4.74 -8.39
C ILE A 214 22.56 -3.72 -9.52
N SER A 215 23.76 -3.22 -9.84
CA SER A 215 24.00 -2.32 -10.97
C SER A 215 24.63 -3.10 -12.12
N ILE A 216 24.07 -3.00 -13.33
CA ILE A 216 24.52 -3.68 -14.55
C ILE A 216 24.87 -2.63 -15.60
N SER A 217 26.11 -2.64 -16.09
CA SER A 217 26.52 -1.91 -17.29
C SER A 217 26.10 -2.71 -18.52
N LEU A 218 25.46 -2.02 -19.47
CA LEU A 218 25.01 -2.58 -20.74
C LEU A 218 26.13 -2.68 -21.79
#